data_AF-A0A2H9MP87-F1
#
_entry.id   AF-A0A2H9MP87-F1
#
_cell.length_a   1.000
_cell.length_b   1.000
_cell.length_c   1.000
_cell.angle_alpha   90.00
_cell.angle_beta   90.00
_cell.angle_gamma   90.00
#
_symmetry.space_group_name_H-M   'P 1'
#
loop_
_entity.id
_entity.type
_entity.pdbx_description
1 polymer ?
#
loop_
_entity_poly.entity_id
_entity_poly.type
_entity_poly.pdbx_seq_one_letter_code
_entity_poly.pdbx_strand_id
1 'polypeptide(L)'
;MDKYPYIISQTFRFNPYTEFNHIEKISGYFEYYYTFSAPIALIPNIKIERYDIITKKKLPIITIDKYLKFVGEVYHLLDYKNKKPVFVPVSLKFGIDDIKRLVKEYIKKEFLNIWFDFEGAAVTKPKIARIRAFLREVDSNGRLDDIITFSTNIKREIISNPKSDKTPSSDIIASIIGSNLVGVNREPPRPIGTPLSKEELVELRKHKARVFDASTYYYSKVDTSSYDAKTRNLLMIPKRNILFNSKLLDEELVVQTEYFLKEMSIEKYITKKPMISEYKGGELKKVLFPKEIKITEWF
;
A
#
# COMPACT_ATOMS: atom_id res chain seq x y z
N MET A 1 -27.94 7.49 5.93
CA MET A 1 -26.94 6.43 6.21
C MET A 1 -26.24 6.13 4.90
N ASP A 2 -24.92 6.26 4.89
CA ASP A 2 -24.13 6.57 3.70
C ASP A 2 -24.22 5.54 2.58
N LYS A 3 -24.34 6.06 1.35
CA LYS A 3 -24.52 5.28 0.10
C LYS A 3 -23.26 4.51 -0.33
N TYR A 4 -22.15 4.64 0.41
CA TYR A 4 -20.84 4.10 0.04
C TYR A 4 -20.07 3.57 1.27
N PRO A 5 -19.35 2.44 1.13
CA PRO A 5 -18.52 1.89 2.20
C PRO A 5 -17.41 2.87 2.59
N TYR A 6 -17.18 3.05 3.90
CA TYR A 6 -16.15 3.91 4.44
C TYR A 6 -15.12 3.08 5.19
N ILE A 7 -14.00 2.76 4.53
CA ILE A 7 -12.91 2.00 5.14
C ILE A 7 -11.92 3.00 5.73
N ILE A 8 -11.82 3.04 7.06
CA ILE A 8 -10.88 3.92 7.75
C ILE A 8 -9.53 3.20 7.85
N SER A 9 -8.49 3.84 7.31
CA SER A 9 -7.09 3.39 7.47
C SER A 9 -6.31 4.42 8.28
N GLN A 10 -5.81 4.04 9.45
CA GLN A 10 -5.07 4.93 10.33
C GLN A 10 -3.70 4.35 10.69
N THR A 11 -2.70 5.24 10.75
CA THR A 11 -1.36 4.92 11.25
C THR A 11 -1.01 5.89 12.38
N PHE A 12 -0.91 5.39 13.61
CA PHE A 12 -0.45 6.16 14.76
C PHE A 12 1.02 6.56 14.61
N ARG A 13 1.34 7.77 15.08
CA ARG A 13 2.71 8.32 15.09
C ARG A 13 3.34 8.35 16.48
N PHE A 14 2.67 7.73 17.45
CA PHE A 14 3.04 7.66 18.85
C PHE A 14 2.92 6.22 19.33
N ASN A 15 3.51 5.92 20.47
CA ASN A 15 3.39 4.62 21.12
C ASN A 15 2.23 4.67 22.13
N PRO A 16 1.12 3.94 21.92
CA PRO A 16 -0.04 4.04 22.80
C PRO A 16 0.26 3.59 24.25
N TYR A 17 1.23 2.68 24.44
CA TYR A 17 1.67 2.28 25.79
C TYR A 17 2.49 3.36 26.50
N THR A 18 3.09 4.30 25.77
CA THR A 18 3.81 5.43 26.37
C THR A 18 2.85 6.57 26.67
N GLU A 19 1.91 6.85 25.77
CA GLU A 19 0.98 7.98 25.92
C GLU A 19 -0.18 7.67 26.90
N PHE A 20 -0.67 6.42 26.92
CA PHE A 20 -1.87 6.06 27.68
C PHE A 20 -1.63 4.95 28.73
N ASN A 21 -0.43 4.37 28.79
CA ASN A 21 -0.03 3.21 29.60
C ASN A 21 -0.73 1.88 29.21
N HIS A 22 -2.04 1.92 28.95
CA HIS A 22 -2.90 0.77 28.68
C HIS A 22 -3.82 1.05 27.50
N ILE A 23 -4.06 0.05 26.64
CA ILE A 23 -4.90 0.21 25.44
C ILE A 23 -6.37 0.38 25.82
N GLU A 24 -6.80 -0.19 26.94
CA GLU A 24 -8.17 -0.10 27.46
C GLU A 24 -8.59 1.35 27.74
N LYS A 25 -7.64 2.24 28.06
CA LYS A 25 -7.93 3.67 28.28
C LYS A 25 -8.38 4.40 27.02
N ILE A 26 -8.10 3.84 25.84
CA ILE A 26 -8.56 4.36 24.55
C ILE A 26 -9.56 3.41 23.88
N SER A 27 -10.20 2.50 24.63
CA SER A 27 -11.22 1.58 24.12
C SER A 27 -12.38 2.28 23.41
N GLY A 28 -12.91 3.37 23.99
CA GLY A 28 -13.98 4.15 23.37
C GLY A 28 -13.62 4.71 22.00
N TYR A 29 -12.34 5.03 21.75
CA TYR A 29 -11.88 5.38 20.40
C TYR A 29 -12.08 4.22 19.42
N PHE A 30 -11.75 3.00 19.82
CA PHE A 30 -11.91 1.81 18.99
C PHE A 30 -13.38 1.44 18.73
N GLU A 31 -14.29 1.73 19.68
CA GLU A 31 -15.73 1.55 19.48
C GLU A 31 -16.28 2.47 18.37
N TYR A 32 -15.91 3.76 18.40
CA TYR A 32 -16.26 4.68 17.32
C TYR A 32 -15.58 4.28 16.01
N TYR A 33 -14.30 3.96 16.06
CA TYR A 33 -13.52 3.55 14.90
C TYR A 33 -14.15 2.32 14.21
N TYR A 34 -14.53 1.31 14.98
CA TYR A 34 -15.27 0.15 14.49
C TYR A 34 -16.58 0.58 13.85
N THR A 35 -17.40 1.38 14.54
CA THR A 35 -18.73 1.77 14.08
C THR A 35 -18.70 2.45 12.72
N PHE A 36 -17.76 3.38 12.51
CA PHE A 36 -17.62 4.12 11.26
C PHE A 36 -16.84 3.39 10.17
N SER A 37 -16.14 2.29 10.49
CA SER A 37 -15.45 1.46 9.50
C SER A 37 -16.40 0.44 8.88
N ALA A 38 -16.60 0.50 7.57
CA ALA A 38 -17.44 -0.44 6.83
C ALA A 38 -16.90 -0.70 5.41
N PRO A 39 -16.96 -1.95 4.91
CA PRO A 39 -17.50 -3.15 5.56
C PRO A 39 -16.51 -3.86 6.49
N ILE A 40 -15.22 -3.49 6.44
CA ILE A 40 -14.13 -4.12 7.20
C ILE A 40 -13.54 -3.14 8.22
N ALA A 41 -12.88 -3.69 9.25
CA ALA A 41 -12.13 -2.91 10.23
C ALA A 41 -10.63 -3.15 10.05
N LEU A 42 -9.84 -2.08 9.91
CA LEU A 42 -8.38 -2.16 9.86
C LEU A 42 -7.82 -1.80 11.24
N ILE A 43 -7.15 -2.71 11.96
CA ILE A 43 -6.49 -2.33 13.22
C ILE A 43 -5.50 -1.20 12.92
N PRO A 44 -5.60 -0.02 13.59
CA PRO A 44 -4.70 1.09 13.32
C PRO A 44 -3.25 0.65 13.37
N ASN A 45 -2.48 0.93 12.32
CA ASN A 45 -1.06 0.62 12.29
C ASN A 45 -0.29 1.58 13.21
N ILE A 46 0.93 1.23 13.61
CA ILE A 46 1.83 2.12 14.36
C ILE A 46 3.09 2.32 13.53
N LYS A 47 3.50 3.58 13.34
CA LYS A 47 4.84 3.86 12.80
C LYS A 47 5.88 3.28 13.72
N ILE A 48 6.76 2.43 13.21
CA ILE A 48 7.81 1.78 14.03
C ILE A 48 8.95 2.74 14.38
N GLU A 49 9.13 3.78 13.57
CA GLU A 49 10.18 4.78 13.70
C GLU A 49 9.68 6.16 13.27
N ARG A 50 10.27 7.21 13.86
CA ARG A 50 10.13 8.60 13.42
C ARG A 50 11.49 9.25 13.24
N TYR A 51 11.54 10.26 12.40
CA TYR A 51 12.72 11.13 12.32
C TYR A 51 12.62 12.20 13.39
N ASP A 52 13.69 12.35 14.16
CA ASP A 52 13.90 13.51 15.00
C ASP A 52 14.07 14.75 14.11
N ILE A 53 13.32 15.81 14.40
CA ILE A 53 13.25 16.98 13.51
C ILE A 53 14.59 17.74 13.50
N ILE A 54 15.29 17.74 14.64
CA ILE A 54 16.52 18.51 14.88
C ILE A 54 17.73 17.71 14.38
N THR A 55 17.92 16.51 14.90
CA THR A 55 19.09 15.66 14.63
C THR A 55 18.97 14.86 13.33
N LYS A 56 17.77 14.80 12.72
CA LYS A 56 17.44 13.95 11.56
C LYS A 56 17.70 12.46 11.79
N LYS A 57 17.92 12.03 13.03
CA LYS A 57 18.13 10.62 13.39
C LYS A 57 16.80 9.89 13.46
N LYS A 58 16.82 8.59 13.15
CA LYS A 58 15.68 7.71 13.34
C LYS A 58 15.56 7.34 14.81
N LEU A 59 14.40 7.57 15.39
CA LEU A 59 14.04 7.19 16.74
C LEU A 59 12.99 6.07 16.69
N PRO A 60 13.21 4.94 17.38
CA PRO A 60 12.20 3.89 17.46
C PRO A 60 10.99 4.39 18.25
N ILE A 61 9.79 4.06 17.78
CA ILE A 61 8.51 4.33 18.47
C ILE A 61 8.07 3.08 19.22
N ILE A 62 8.13 1.92 18.56
CA ILE A 62 7.63 0.66 19.11
C ILE A 62 8.53 -0.50 18.66
N THR A 63 8.79 -1.44 19.58
CA THR A 63 9.50 -2.69 19.28
C THR A 63 8.53 -3.71 18.69
N ILE A 64 9.05 -4.75 18.02
CA ILE A 64 8.21 -5.83 17.49
C ILE A 64 7.35 -6.50 18.58
N ASP A 65 7.89 -6.73 19.78
CA ASP A 65 7.13 -7.30 20.91
C ASP A 65 5.93 -6.46 21.30
N LYS A 66 6.14 -5.15 21.47
CA LYS A 66 5.07 -4.22 21.82
C LYS A 66 4.08 -4.05 20.68
N TYR A 67 4.54 -4.13 19.43
CA TYR A 67 3.69 -4.08 18.24
C TYR A 67 2.75 -5.28 18.20
N LEU A 68 3.26 -6.50 18.39
CA LEU A 68 2.45 -7.73 18.43
C LEU A 68 1.46 -7.72 19.60
N LYS A 69 1.89 -7.25 20.77
CA LYS A 69 1.01 -7.05 21.92
C LYS A 69 -0.13 -6.09 21.57
N PHE A 70 0.19 -4.94 20.96
CA PHE A 70 -0.81 -3.95 20.54
C PHE A 70 -1.81 -4.52 19.53
N VAL A 71 -1.33 -5.21 18.50
CA VAL A 71 -2.23 -5.82 17.50
C VAL A 71 -3.16 -6.83 18.15
N GLY A 72 -2.66 -7.66 19.07
CA GLY A 72 -3.49 -8.62 19.81
C GLY A 72 -4.56 -7.95 20.67
N GLU A 73 -4.18 -6.96 21.48
CA GLU A 73 -5.12 -6.25 22.35
C GLU A 73 -6.21 -5.51 21.55
N VAL A 74 -5.82 -4.81 20.48
CA VAL A 74 -6.79 -4.09 19.64
C VAL A 74 -7.65 -5.04 18.82
N TYR A 75 -7.10 -6.19 18.37
CA TYR A 75 -7.90 -7.22 17.71
C TYR A 75 -9.06 -7.66 18.61
N HIS A 76 -8.77 -8.01 19.87
CA HIS A 76 -9.81 -8.44 20.81
C HIS A 76 -10.85 -7.36 21.09
N LEU A 77 -10.44 -6.08 21.16
CA LEU A 77 -11.38 -4.97 21.30
C LEU A 77 -12.30 -4.81 20.08
N LEU A 78 -11.74 -4.91 18.87
CA LEU A 78 -12.51 -4.75 17.63
C LEU A 78 -13.35 -5.97 17.26
N ASP A 79 -12.95 -7.16 17.70
CA ASP A 79 -13.66 -8.43 17.41
C ASP A 79 -14.76 -8.74 18.45
N TYR A 80 -14.70 -8.11 19.64
CA TYR A 80 -15.65 -8.37 20.73
C TYR A 80 -17.12 -8.15 20.30
N LYS A 81 -17.88 -9.25 20.21
CA LYS A 81 -19.30 -9.29 19.79
C LYS A 81 -19.55 -8.66 18.41
N ASN A 82 -18.52 -8.59 17.58
CA ASN A 82 -18.54 -7.94 16.28
C ASN A 82 -18.45 -8.98 15.15
N LYS A 83 -19.00 -8.63 13.98
CA LYS A 83 -19.02 -9.53 12.80
C LYS A 83 -18.23 -9.00 11.60
N LYS A 84 -17.56 -7.85 11.75
CA LYS A 84 -16.80 -7.27 10.63
C LYS A 84 -15.44 -7.96 10.56
N PRO A 85 -14.98 -8.36 9.36
CA PRO A 85 -13.62 -8.85 9.20
C PRO A 85 -12.62 -7.81 9.71
N VAL A 86 -11.75 -8.23 10.63
CA VAL A 86 -10.70 -7.40 11.21
C VAL A 86 -9.39 -7.72 10.52
N PHE A 87 -8.79 -6.73 9.86
CA PHE A 87 -7.49 -6.86 9.22
C PHE A 87 -6.38 -6.39 10.17
N VAL A 88 -5.37 -7.24 10.35
CA VAL A 88 -4.18 -6.95 11.16
C VAL A 88 -3.10 -6.26 10.32
N PRO A 89 -2.46 -5.18 10.82
CA PRO A 89 -1.50 -4.42 10.04
C PRO A 89 -0.16 -5.14 9.91
N VAL A 90 0.53 -4.88 8.81
CA VAL A 90 1.93 -5.23 8.60
C VAL A 90 2.67 -3.96 8.18
N SER A 91 3.49 -3.39 9.08
CA SER A 91 4.37 -2.29 8.70
C SER A 91 5.53 -2.82 7.85
N LEU A 92 5.56 -2.42 6.58
CA LEU A 92 6.64 -2.77 5.65
C LEU A 92 7.97 -2.07 5.94
N LYS A 93 8.10 -1.39 7.09
CA LYS A 93 9.35 -0.82 7.60
C LYS A 93 10.13 -1.78 8.48
N PHE A 94 9.48 -2.82 9.01
CA PHE A 94 10.15 -3.85 9.81
C PHE A 94 11.25 -4.57 9.00
N GLY A 95 12.25 -5.11 9.72
CA GLY A 95 13.25 -6.00 9.11
C GLY A 95 12.62 -7.30 8.61
N ILE A 96 13.35 -8.06 7.79
CA ILE A 96 12.83 -9.37 7.30
C ILE A 96 12.58 -10.33 8.48
N ASP A 97 13.46 -10.33 9.48
CA ASP A 97 13.31 -11.22 10.64
C ASP A 97 12.10 -10.83 11.51
N ASP A 98 11.88 -9.53 11.71
CA ASP A 98 10.68 -9.02 12.37
C ASP A 98 9.41 -9.39 11.60
N ILE A 99 9.43 -9.32 10.26
CA ILE A 99 8.30 -9.73 9.43
C ILE A 99 8.00 -11.22 9.60
N LYS A 100 9.01 -12.10 9.58
CA LYS A 100 8.81 -13.53 9.82
C LYS A 100 8.25 -13.80 11.21
N ARG A 101 8.78 -13.11 12.23
CA ARG A 101 8.29 -13.21 13.60
C ARG A 101 6.83 -12.78 13.71
N LEU A 102 6.47 -11.70 13.04
CA LEU A 102 5.10 -11.20 12.96
C LEU A 102 4.15 -12.21 12.32
N VAL A 103 4.54 -12.80 11.19
CA VAL A 103 3.73 -13.81 10.48
C VAL A 103 3.45 -15.01 11.39
N LYS A 104 4.49 -15.53 12.06
CA LYS A 104 4.36 -16.69 12.97
C LYS A 104 3.35 -16.43 14.08
N GLU A 105 3.39 -15.23 14.68
CA GLU A 105 2.45 -14.85 15.72
C GLU A 105 1.02 -14.69 15.16
N TYR A 106 0.87 -14.13 13.95
CA TYR A 106 -0.43 -13.98 13.29
C TYR A 106 -1.05 -15.33 12.96
N ILE A 107 -0.28 -16.27 12.40
CA ILE A 107 -0.73 -17.64 12.14
C ILE A 107 -1.16 -18.31 13.44
N LYS A 108 -0.33 -18.25 14.49
CA LYS A 108 -0.63 -18.84 15.80
C LYS A 108 -1.94 -18.31 16.41
N LYS A 109 -2.28 -17.05 16.15
CA LYS A 109 -3.49 -16.38 16.65
C LYS A 109 -4.67 -16.43 15.67
N GLU A 110 -4.53 -17.12 14.54
CA GLU A 110 -5.55 -17.17 13.47
C GLU A 110 -5.92 -15.78 12.91
N PHE A 111 -4.94 -14.87 12.85
CA PHE A 111 -5.08 -13.55 12.24
C PHE A 111 -4.77 -13.63 10.74
N LEU A 112 -5.77 -13.97 9.92
CA LEU A 112 -5.58 -14.32 8.51
C LEU A 112 -5.97 -13.19 7.53
N ASN A 113 -6.65 -12.16 8.00
CA ASN A 113 -6.93 -10.96 7.22
C ASN A 113 -5.76 -9.97 7.39
N ILE A 114 -4.94 -9.79 6.36
CA ILE A 114 -3.67 -9.08 6.44
C ILE A 114 -3.75 -7.73 5.74
N TRP A 115 -3.39 -6.66 6.44
CA TRP A 115 -3.33 -5.32 5.88
C TRP A 115 -1.87 -4.85 5.72
N PHE A 116 -1.39 -4.76 4.48
CA PHE A 116 -0.11 -4.13 4.16
C PHE A 116 -0.27 -2.62 4.05
N ASP A 117 0.12 -1.89 5.11
CA ASP A 117 0.12 -0.43 5.11
C ASP A 117 1.42 0.11 4.49
N PHE A 118 1.30 0.75 3.33
CA PHE A 118 2.44 1.35 2.64
C PHE A 118 2.89 2.70 3.23
N GLU A 119 2.12 3.27 4.16
CA GLU A 119 2.39 4.54 4.85
C GLU A 119 2.67 5.72 3.89
N GLY A 120 2.05 5.72 2.70
CA GLY A 120 2.25 6.72 1.65
C GLY A 120 3.55 6.58 0.86
N ALA A 121 4.23 5.43 0.96
CA ALA A 121 5.45 5.16 0.21
C ALA A 121 5.20 4.24 -0.99
N ALA A 122 6.02 4.38 -2.03
CA ALA A 122 5.93 3.54 -3.23
C ALA A 122 6.24 2.07 -2.96
N VAL A 123 5.85 1.20 -3.90
CA VAL A 123 6.32 -0.17 -4.00
C VAL A 123 7.78 -0.15 -4.43
N THR A 124 8.64 -0.76 -3.62
CA THR A 124 10.09 -0.79 -3.84
C THR A 124 10.61 -2.22 -3.63
N LYS A 125 11.79 -2.53 -4.19
CA LYS A 125 12.41 -3.85 -4.05
C LYS A 125 12.49 -4.35 -2.59
N PRO A 126 12.89 -3.54 -1.57
CA PRO A 126 12.85 -3.99 -0.19
C PRO A 126 11.45 -4.34 0.32
N LYS A 127 10.42 -3.57 -0.06
CA LYS A 127 9.04 -3.87 0.34
C LYS A 127 8.51 -5.13 -0.32
N ILE A 128 8.81 -5.34 -1.61
CA ILE A 128 8.46 -6.57 -2.34
C ILE A 128 9.12 -7.77 -1.64
N ALA A 129 10.39 -7.67 -1.27
CA ALA A 129 11.10 -8.73 -0.56
C ALA A 129 10.44 -9.07 0.79
N ARG A 130 9.99 -8.06 1.55
CA ARG A 130 9.25 -8.26 2.82
C ARG A 130 7.90 -8.94 2.61
N ILE A 131 7.12 -8.49 1.63
CA ILE A 131 5.82 -9.11 1.32
C ILE A 131 6.02 -10.56 0.86
N ARG A 132 7.02 -10.84 0.03
CA ARG A 132 7.37 -12.22 -0.34
C ARG A 132 7.81 -13.07 0.84
N ALA A 133 8.62 -12.52 1.75
CA ALA A 133 9.01 -13.22 2.96
C ALA A 133 7.79 -13.54 3.83
N PHE A 134 6.86 -12.59 3.94
CA PHE A 134 5.58 -12.79 4.62
C PHE A 134 4.79 -13.95 3.97
N LEU A 135 4.51 -13.86 2.66
CA LEU A 135 3.69 -14.84 1.95
C LEU A 135 4.35 -16.23 1.94
N ARG A 136 5.67 -16.31 1.80
CA ARG A 136 6.41 -17.57 1.87
C ARG A 136 6.31 -18.22 3.25
N GLU A 137 6.37 -17.42 4.31
CA GLU A 137 6.22 -17.94 5.67
C GLU A 137 4.79 -18.47 5.90
N VAL A 138 3.76 -17.80 5.37
CA VAL A 138 2.37 -18.32 5.36
C VAL A 138 2.27 -19.64 4.59
N ASP A 139 2.81 -19.68 3.38
CA ASP A 139 2.80 -20.85 2.49
C ASP A 139 3.56 -22.04 3.10
N SER A 140 4.71 -21.79 3.74
CA SER A 140 5.48 -22.82 4.44
C SER A 140 4.74 -23.43 5.64
N ASN A 141 3.68 -22.78 6.11
CA ASN A 141 2.77 -23.30 7.15
C ASN A 141 1.46 -23.87 6.56
N GLY A 142 1.33 -23.95 5.22
CA GLY A 142 0.16 -24.51 4.54
C GLY A 142 -1.10 -23.66 4.66
N ARG A 143 -0.97 -22.35 4.91
CA ARG A 143 -2.10 -21.44 5.17
C ARG A 143 -2.33 -20.40 4.07
N LEU A 144 -1.71 -20.57 2.90
CA LEU A 144 -1.75 -19.56 1.84
C LEU A 144 -3.17 -19.31 1.31
N ASP A 145 -3.98 -20.37 1.22
CA ASP A 145 -5.36 -20.29 0.76
C ASP A 145 -6.32 -19.64 1.77
N ASP A 146 -5.89 -19.51 3.03
CA ASP A 146 -6.73 -18.97 4.11
C ASP A 146 -6.55 -17.45 4.31
N ILE A 147 -5.52 -16.85 3.71
CA ILE A 147 -5.23 -15.43 3.92
C ILE A 147 -5.92 -14.53 2.90
N ILE A 148 -6.41 -13.39 3.37
CA ILE A 148 -6.85 -12.28 2.51
C ILE A 148 -5.93 -11.10 2.76
N THR A 149 -5.28 -10.62 1.72
CA THR A 149 -4.36 -9.50 1.78
C THR A 149 -4.98 -8.23 1.19
N PHE A 150 -4.82 -7.12 1.91
CA PHE A 150 -5.26 -5.81 1.48
C PHE A 150 -4.10 -4.82 1.55
N SER A 151 -3.76 -4.20 0.43
CA SER A 151 -2.70 -3.19 0.39
C SER A 151 -3.30 -1.81 0.22
N THR A 152 -2.94 -0.87 1.11
CA THR A 152 -3.46 0.52 1.06
C THR A 152 -2.38 1.55 1.36
N ASN A 153 -2.74 2.83 1.25
CA ASN A 153 -1.84 3.96 1.44
C ASN A 153 -0.61 3.87 0.53
N ILE A 154 -0.80 3.34 -0.67
CA ILE A 154 0.27 3.19 -1.64
C ILE A 154 0.50 4.54 -2.29
N LYS A 155 1.76 4.92 -2.48
CA LYS A 155 2.06 6.06 -3.33
C LYS A 155 1.73 5.67 -4.78
N ARG A 156 1.00 6.54 -5.47
CA ARG A 156 0.60 6.31 -6.87
C ARG A 156 1.79 6.08 -7.80
N GLU A 157 2.84 6.87 -7.63
CA GLU A 157 4.01 6.89 -8.52
C GLU A 157 5.28 6.43 -7.78
N ILE A 158 6.14 5.64 -8.43
CA ILE A 158 7.43 5.21 -7.84
C ILE A 158 8.30 6.46 -7.63
N ILE A 159 8.48 7.25 -8.69
CA ILE A 159 9.22 8.53 -8.68
C ILE A 159 8.40 9.56 -9.47
N SER A 160 8.14 10.71 -8.85
CA SER A 160 7.38 11.82 -9.41
C SER A 160 8.36 12.93 -9.79
N ASN A 161 8.68 13.08 -11.07
CA ASN A 161 9.56 14.14 -11.57
C ASN A 161 8.74 15.23 -12.28
N PRO A 162 8.81 16.51 -11.86
CA PRO A 162 8.13 17.63 -12.53
C PRO A 162 8.47 17.78 -14.01
N LYS A 163 9.72 17.51 -14.38
CA LYS A 163 10.22 17.66 -15.75
C LYS A 163 9.83 16.50 -16.67
N SER A 164 9.41 15.37 -16.11
CA SER A 164 9.04 14.20 -16.90
C SER A 164 7.55 14.19 -17.19
N ASP A 165 7.17 13.98 -18.44
CA ASP A 165 5.77 13.87 -18.82
C ASP A 165 5.17 12.53 -18.42
N LYS A 166 5.99 11.48 -18.32
CA LYS A 166 5.60 10.15 -17.85
C LYS A 166 6.30 9.80 -16.54
N THR A 167 5.59 9.19 -15.59
CA THR A 167 6.15 8.69 -14.34
C THR A 167 5.72 7.24 -14.09
N PRO A 168 6.61 6.36 -13.62
CA PRO A 168 6.28 4.95 -13.43
C PRO A 168 5.27 4.77 -12.31
N SER A 169 4.22 3.99 -12.57
CA SER A 169 3.17 3.65 -11.61
C SER A 169 3.69 2.69 -10.52
N SER A 170 3.21 2.88 -9.30
CA SER A 170 3.57 2.08 -8.12
C SER A 170 2.38 1.28 -7.61
N ASP A 171 1.19 1.86 -7.64
CA ASP A 171 -0.06 1.26 -7.17
C ASP A 171 -0.50 0.03 -7.98
N ILE A 172 -0.41 0.06 -9.31
CA ILE A 172 -0.76 -1.09 -10.15
C ILE A 172 0.12 -2.33 -9.90
N ILE A 173 1.30 -2.14 -9.30
CA ILE A 173 2.22 -3.23 -8.95
C ILE A 173 1.73 -3.98 -7.70
N ALA A 174 0.81 -3.40 -6.92
CA ALA A 174 0.32 -3.99 -5.68
C ALA A 174 -0.37 -5.35 -5.87
N SER A 175 -1.14 -5.54 -6.94
CA SER A 175 -1.76 -6.84 -7.27
C SER A 175 -0.69 -7.90 -7.53
N ILE A 176 0.35 -7.53 -8.27
CA ILE A 176 1.44 -8.43 -8.72
C ILE A 176 2.27 -8.96 -7.55
N ILE A 177 2.39 -8.19 -6.47
CA ILE A 177 3.21 -8.54 -5.30
C ILE A 177 2.42 -9.36 -4.26
N GLY A 178 1.20 -9.78 -4.59
CA GLY A 178 0.39 -10.69 -3.79
C GLY A 178 -0.69 -10.00 -2.97
N SER A 179 -1.26 -8.91 -3.46
CA SER A 179 -2.41 -8.24 -2.82
C SER A 179 -3.72 -8.71 -3.45
N ASN A 180 -4.67 -9.23 -2.65
CA ASN A 180 -6.00 -9.62 -3.12
C ASN A 180 -6.90 -8.39 -3.32
N LEU A 181 -6.80 -7.42 -2.40
CA LEU A 181 -7.51 -6.15 -2.45
C LEU A 181 -6.51 -5.00 -2.57
N VAL A 182 -6.82 -3.98 -3.37
CA VAL A 182 -5.99 -2.77 -3.51
C VAL A 182 -6.83 -1.55 -3.16
N GLY A 183 -6.37 -0.78 -2.18
CA GLY A 183 -7.12 0.34 -1.61
C GLY A 183 -6.62 1.71 -2.06
N VAL A 184 -7.12 2.74 -1.38
CA VAL A 184 -6.90 4.14 -1.74
C VAL A 184 -5.42 4.53 -1.65
N ASN A 185 -4.98 5.28 -2.66
CA ASN A 185 -3.64 5.87 -2.73
C ASN A 185 -3.50 7.05 -1.76
N ARG A 186 -2.33 7.16 -1.12
CA ARG A 186 -2.03 8.26 -0.20
C ARG A 186 -0.66 8.84 -0.51
N GLU A 187 -0.59 10.16 -0.63
CA GLU A 187 0.71 10.84 -0.65
C GLU A 187 1.25 10.95 0.79
N PRO A 188 2.56 10.82 0.97
CA PRO A 188 3.15 11.00 2.30
C PRO A 188 2.89 12.44 2.77
N PRO A 189 2.67 12.65 4.08
CA PRO A 189 2.54 13.99 4.63
C PRO A 189 3.77 14.81 4.27
N ARG A 190 3.56 16.04 3.78
CA ARG A 190 4.68 16.93 3.47
C ARG A 190 5.42 17.27 4.76
N PRO A 191 6.76 17.37 4.73
CA PRO A 191 7.51 17.97 5.83
C PRO A 191 6.93 19.35 6.14
N ILE A 192 6.90 19.71 7.42
CA ILE A 192 6.55 21.08 7.83
C ILE A 192 7.66 21.98 7.29
N GLY A 193 7.31 22.88 6.38
CA GLY A 193 8.20 23.80 5.73
C GLY A 193 7.44 25.06 5.31
N THR A 194 8.14 25.99 4.67
CA THR A 194 7.52 27.24 4.18
C THR A 194 6.31 26.91 3.30
N PRO A 195 5.15 27.55 3.54
CA PRO A 195 4.00 27.40 2.67
C PRO A 195 4.39 27.75 1.23
N LEU A 196 3.91 26.95 0.27
CA LEU A 196 4.12 27.23 -1.15
C LEU A 196 3.40 28.52 -1.56
N SER A 197 4.00 29.28 -2.48
CA SER A 197 3.35 30.41 -3.13
C SER A 197 2.15 29.96 -3.97
N LYS A 198 1.32 30.90 -4.41
CA LYS A 198 0.18 30.60 -5.29
C LYS A 198 0.65 30.00 -6.61
N GLU A 199 1.74 30.51 -7.17
CA GLU A 199 2.34 30.07 -8.43
C GLU A 199 2.86 28.63 -8.29
N GLU A 200 3.61 28.35 -7.21
CA GLU A 200 4.11 27.01 -6.90
C GLU A 200 2.96 26.00 -6.71
N LEU A 201 1.85 26.41 -6.10
CA LEU A 201 0.66 25.58 -5.97
C LEU A 201 0.01 25.26 -7.33
N VAL A 202 0.00 26.21 -8.26
CA VAL A 202 -0.52 26.00 -9.62
C VAL A 202 0.37 25.05 -10.40
N GLU A 203 1.69 25.26 -10.37
CA GLU A 203 2.66 24.36 -11.02
C GLU A 203 2.59 22.95 -10.45
N LEU A 204 2.48 22.84 -9.14
CA LEU A 204 2.34 21.55 -8.47
C LEU A 204 1.04 20.84 -8.84
N ARG A 205 -0.07 21.57 -8.99
CA ARG A 205 -1.32 20.99 -9.49
C ARG A 205 -1.15 20.46 -10.92
N LYS A 206 -0.53 21.24 -11.81
CA LYS A 206 -0.22 20.79 -13.18
C LYS A 206 0.66 19.56 -13.19
N HIS A 207 1.70 19.55 -12.36
CA HIS A 207 2.60 18.42 -12.23
C HIS A 207 1.90 17.14 -11.69
N LYS A 208 1.03 17.30 -10.70
CA LYS A 208 0.35 16.17 -10.03
C LYS A 208 -0.89 15.67 -10.78
N ALA A 209 -1.47 16.48 -11.65
CA ALA A 209 -2.55 16.06 -12.53
C ALA A 209 -1.99 15.12 -13.61
N ARG A 210 -2.09 13.81 -13.34
CA ARG A 210 -1.61 12.74 -14.22
C ARG A 210 -2.68 11.68 -14.40
N VAL A 211 -2.61 10.95 -15.51
CA VAL A 211 -3.54 9.88 -15.89
C VAL A 211 -2.78 8.57 -16.06
N PHE A 212 -3.29 7.51 -15.44
CA PHE A 212 -2.81 6.15 -15.59
C PHE A 212 -3.05 5.66 -17.02
N ASP A 213 -2.05 5.03 -17.62
CA ASP A 213 -2.16 4.35 -18.90
C ASP A 213 -1.93 2.85 -18.71
N ALA A 214 -3.01 2.07 -18.83
CA ALA A 214 -3.01 0.62 -18.67
C ALA A 214 -2.13 -0.09 -19.70
N SER A 215 -1.90 0.49 -20.89
CA SER A 215 -1.07 -0.14 -21.93
C SER A 215 0.42 -0.06 -21.59
N THR A 216 0.84 1.00 -20.89
CA THR A 216 2.26 1.26 -20.59
C THR A 216 2.63 1.11 -19.11
N TYR A 217 1.65 1.20 -18.22
CA TYR A 217 1.77 1.40 -16.77
C TYR A 217 2.56 2.64 -16.36
N TYR A 218 2.54 3.68 -17.18
CA TYR A 218 2.98 5.01 -16.79
C TYR A 218 1.80 5.91 -16.43
N TYR A 219 2.05 6.87 -15.54
CA TYR A 219 1.23 8.04 -15.34
C TYR A 219 1.73 9.19 -16.22
N SER A 220 0.93 9.57 -17.21
CA SER A 220 1.23 10.70 -18.10
C SER A 220 0.59 11.97 -17.58
N LYS A 221 1.23 13.14 -17.72
CA LYS A 221 0.59 14.41 -17.37
C LYS A 221 -0.68 14.62 -18.19
N VAL A 222 -1.67 15.28 -17.59
CA VAL A 222 -2.96 15.55 -18.24
C VAL A 222 -2.79 16.45 -19.47
N ASP A 223 -1.86 17.40 -19.44
CA ASP A 223 -1.59 18.32 -20.56
C ASP A 223 -1.01 17.62 -21.79
N THR A 224 -0.21 16.56 -21.61
CA THR A 224 0.38 15.76 -22.69
C THR A 224 -0.48 14.57 -23.11
N SER A 225 -1.64 14.38 -22.48
CA SER A 225 -2.59 13.31 -22.84
C SER A 225 -3.35 13.61 -24.12
N SER A 226 -3.86 12.56 -24.77
CA SER A 226 -4.69 12.63 -25.98
C SER A 226 -6.13 13.06 -25.73
N TYR A 227 -6.51 13.34 -24.48
CA TYR A 227 -7.87 13.78 -24.15
C TYR A 227 -8.18 15.17 -24.69
N ASP A 228 -9.45 15.41 -24.99
CA ASP A 228 -9.95 16.71 -25.41
C ASP A 228 -9.78 17.78 -24.31
N ALA A 229 -9.89 19.06 -24.67
CA ALA A 229 -9.68 20.18 -23.75
C ALA A 229 -10.64 20.19 -22.54
N LYS A 230 -11.90 19.79 -22.74
CA LYS A 230 -12.90 19.74 -21.66
C LYS A 230 -12.56 18.65 -20.65
N THR A 231 -12.21 17.46 -21.14
CA THR A 231 -11.77 16.33 -20.32
C THR A 231 -10.50 16.67 -19.56
N ARG A 232 -9.50 17.28 -20.23
CA ARG A 232 -8.26 17.74 -19.56
C ARG A 232 -8.56 18.71 -18.43
N ASN A 233 -9.42 19.71 -18.65
CA ASN A 233 -9.81 20.67 -17.62
C ASN A 233 -10.47 20.00 -16.41
N LEU A 234 -11.32 18.99 -16.63
CA LEU A 234 -11.92 18.21 -15.53
C LEU A 234 -10.87 17.41 -14.75
N LEU A 235 -9.90 16.83 -15.44
CA LEU A 235 -8.82 16.04 -14.84
C LEU A 235 -7.78 16.89 -14.11
N MET A 236 -7.79 18.21 -14.26
CA MET A 236 -7.01 19.13 -13.41
C MET A 236 -7.59 19.26 -11.99
N ILE A 237 -8.85 18.88 -11.77
CA ILE A 237 -9.50 18.91 -10.47
C ILE A 237 -9.05 17.68 -9.66
N PRO A 238 -8.38 17.82 -8.50
CA PRO A 238 -7.77 16.68 -7.80
C PRO A 238 -8.72 15.54 -7.48
N LYS A 239 -9.92 15.83 -6.95
CA LYS A 239 -10.93 14.81 -6.63
C LYS A 239 -11.40 14.04 -7.87
N ARG A 240 -11.54 14.72 -9.01
CA ARG A 240 -11.92 14.11 -10.28
C ARG A 240 -10.78 13.26 -10.85
N ASN A 241 -9.54 13.74 -10.78
CA ASN A 241 -8.35 13.00 -11.20
C ASN A 241 -8.17 11.71 -10.39
N ILE A 242 -8.37 11.77 -9.07
CA ILE A 242 -8.31 10.59 -8.20
C ILE A 242 -9.38 9.58 -8.63
N LEU A 243 -10.64 9.99 -8.71
CA LEU A 243 -11.73 9.09 -9.10
C LEU A 243 -11.52 8.48 -10.49
N PHE A 244 -11.06 9.28 -11.46
CA PHE A 244 -10.80 8.83 -12.81
C PHE A 244 -9.69 7.78 -12.86
N ASN A 245 -8.56 8.03 -12.18
CA ASN A 245 -7.47 7.05 -12.10
C ASN A 245 -7.88 5.79 -11.34
N SER A 246 -8.65 5.91 -10.25
CA SER A 246 -9.17 4.75 -9.53
C SER A 246 -10.00 3.85 -10.44
N LYS A 247 -10.84 4.43 -11.31
CA LYS A 247 -11.60 3.67 -12.30
C LYS A 247 -10.68 2.96 -13.31
N LEU A 248 -9.69 3.66 -13.87
CA LEU A 248 -8.75 3.06 -14.82
C LEU A 248 -7.90 1.93 -14.21
N LEU A 249 -7.52 2.07 -12.93
CA LEU A 249 -6.82 1.02 -12.19
C LEU A 249 -7.72 -0.19 -11.96
N ASP A 250 -8.97 0.04 -11.54
CA ASP A 250 -9.96 -1.03 -11.34
C ASP A 250 -10.20 -1.83 -12.62
N GLU A 251 -10.43 -1.13 -13.74
CA GLU A 251 -10.58 -1.76 -15.06
C GLU A 251 -9.35 -2.61 -15.43
N GLU A 252 -8.13 -2.11 -15.22
CA GLU A 252 -6.91 -2.89 -15.50
C GLU A 252 -6.73 -4.07 -14.54
N LEU A 253 -7.11 -3.94 -13.27
CA LEU A 253 -7.07 -5.04 -12.30
C LEU A 253 -8.04 -6.16 -12.68
N VAL A 254 -9.24 -5.82 -13.16
CA VAL A 254 -10.19 -6.80 -13.71
C VAL A 254 -9.58 -7.53 -14.90
N VAL A 255 -8.95 -6.80 -15.84
CA VAL A 255 -8.26 -7.42 -16.99
C VAL A 255 -7.12 -8.34 -16.54
N GLN A 256 -6.34 -7.96 -15.53
CA GLN A 256 -5.31 -8.82 -14.95
C GLN A 256 -5.93 -10.11 -14.38
N THR A 257 -7.01 -10.00 -13.62
CA THR A 257 -7.72 -11.16 -13.06
C THR A 257 -8.23 -12.09 -14.14
N GLU A 258 -8.92 -11.57 -15.15
CA GLU A 258 -9.43 -12.37 -16.28
C GLU A 258 -8.31 -13.08 -17.03
N TYR A 259 -7.20 -12.38 -17.30
CA TYR A 259 -6.02 -12.97 -17.93
C TYR A 259 -5.45 -14.10 -17.07
N PHE A 260 -5.29 -13.87 -15.76
CA PHE A 260 -4.75 -14.88 -14.84
C PHE A 260 -5.65 -16.11 -14.76
N LEU A 261 -6.96 -15.94 -14.65
CA LEU A 261 -7.92 -17.06 -14.60
C LEU A 261 -7.89 -17.90 -15.88
N LYS A 262 -7.60 -17.29 -17.02
CA LYS A 262 -7.48 -18.00 -18.31
C LYS A 262 -6.13 -18.69 -18.50
N GLU A 263 -5.04 -18.00 -18.19
CA GLU A 263 -3.68 -18.42 -18.54
C GLU A 263 -2.92 -19.06 -17.37
N MET A 264 -3.51 -19.04 -16.16
CA MET A 264 -2.92 -19.48 -14.89
C MET A 264 -1.57 -18.82 -14.57
N SER A 265 -1.28 -17.69 -15.20
CA SER A 265 -0.06 -16.93 -15.03
C SER A 265 -0.29 -15.50 -15.51
N ILE A 266 0.20 -14.52 -14.75
CA ILE A 266 0.09 -13.10 -15.09
C ILE A 266 1.35 -12.57 -15.80
N GLU A 267 2.46 -13.30 -15.73
CA GLU A 267 3.78 -12.81 -16.15
C GLU A 267 3.81 -12.36 -17.62
N LYS A 268 3.27 -13.18 -18.52
CA LYS A 268 3.25 -12.89 -19.97
C LYS A 268 2.46 -11.61 -20.31
N TYR A 269 1.45 -11.28 -19.51
CA TYR A 269 0.66 -10.07 -19.70
C TYR A 269 1.41 -8.84 -19.18
N ILE A 270 1.93 -8.91 -17.96
CA ILE A 270 2.61 -7.80 -17.28
C ILE A 270 3.93 -7.45 -17.96
N THR A 271 4.70 -8.45 -18.39
CA THR A 271 6.01 -8.20 -19.00
C THR A 271 5.96 -7.54 -20.38
N LYS A 272 4.77 -7.45 -20.99
CA LYS A 272 4.53 -6.67 -22.21
C LYS A 272 4.39 -5.17 -21.95
N LYS A 273 4.16 -4.76 -20.70
CA LYS A 273 3.95 -3.35 -20.34
C LYS A 273 5.31 -2.62 -20.34
N PRO A 274 5.52 -1.58 -21.17
CA PRO A 274 6.75 -0.79 -21.25
C PRO A 274 7.39 -0.44 -19.91
N MET A 275 6.63 0.03 -18.92
CA MET A 275 7.20 0.40 -17.62
C MET A 275 7.91 -0.76 -16.92
N ILE A 276 7.39 -1.99 -17.07
CA ILE A 276 7.95 -3.18 -16.42
C ILE A 276 9.31 -3.56 -17.01
N SER A 277 9.46 -3.44 -18.33
CA SER A 277 10.68 -3.80 -19.06
C SER A 277 11.71 -2.67 -19.13
N GLU A 278 11.29 -1.41 -19.14
CA GLU A 278 12.18 -0.26 -19.41
C GLU A 278 12.65 0.43 -18.13
N TYR A 279 11.80 0.52 -17.10
CA TYR A 279 12.14 1.30 -15.91
C TYR A 279 13.40 0.76 -15.23
N LYS A 280 14.40 1.64 -15.12
CA LYS A 280 15.75 1.32 -14.61
C LYS A 280 16.39 0.09 -15.30
N GLY A 281 16.21 -0.03 -16.62
CA GLY A 281 16.78 -1.15 -17.39
C GLY A 281 16.15 -2.49 -17.02
N GLY A 282 14.85 -2.50 -16.74
CA GLY A 282 14.08 -3.71 -16.43
C GLY A 282 14.30 -4.26 -15.03
N GLU A 283 14.74 -3.43 -14.08
CA GLU A 283 14.90 -3.83 -12.68
C GLU A 283 13.59 -4.36 -12.09
N LEU A 284 12.45 -3.72 -12.42
CA LEU A 284 11.14 -4.15 -11.95
C LEU A 284 10.78 -5.55 -12.46
N LYS A 285 10.99 -5.85 -13.75
CA LYS A 285 10.80 -7.20 -14.29
C LYS A 285 11.58 -8.25 -13.51
N LYS A 286 12.88 -8.00 -13.27
CA LYS A 286 13.76 -8.93 -12.52
C LYS A 286 13.28 -9.13 -11.09
N VAL A 287 12.78 -8.07 -10.45
CA VAL A 287 12.28 -8.15 -9.08
C VAL A 287 10.95 -8.87 -9.04
N LEU A 288 9.99 -8.55 -9.92
CA LEU A 288 8.63 -9.12 -9.92
C LEU A 288 8.60 -10.57 -10.42
N PHE A 289 9.42 -10.91 -11.40
CA PHE A 289 9.50 -12.25 -12.00
C PHE A 289 10.97 -12.70 -12.02
N PRO A 290 11.50 -13.10 -10.85
CA PRO A 290 12.86 -13.64 -10.81
C PRO A 290 12.90 -14.93 -11.63
N LYS A 291 13.87 -15.04 -12.53
CA LYS A 291 14.12 -16.31 -13.24
C LYS A 291 14.44 -17.40 -12.21
N GLU A 292 13.92 -18.60 -12.42
CA GLU A 292 14.43 -19.78 -11.73
C GLU A 292 15.93 -19.90 -12.04
N ILE A 293 16.76 -19.71 -11.02
CA ILE A 293 18.17 -20.03 -11.12
C ILE A 293 18.26 -21.54 -10.94
N LYS A 294 18.54 -22.28 -12.02
CA LYS A 294 18.94 -23.67 -11.89
C LYS A 294 20.30 -23.70 -11.21
N ILE A 295 20.34 -24.20 -9.98
CA ILE A 295 21.57 -24.32 -9.17
C ILE A 295 22.64 -25.14 -9.92
N THR A 296 22.24 -25.99 -10.87
CA THR A 296 23.12 -26.75 -11.75
C THR A 296 23.93 -25.92 -12.74
N GLU A 297 23.72 -24.60 -12.85
CA GLU A 297 24.56 -23.71 -13.68
C GLU A 297 25.73 -23.08 -12.89
N TRP A 298 25.80 -23.36 -11.58
CA TRP A 298 26.88 -22.88 -10.69
C TRP A 298 27.91 -23.97 -10.37
N PHE A 299 27.70 -25.18 -10.87
CA PHE A 299 28.57 -26.35 -10.73
C PHE A 299 28.88 -26.95 -12.09
#